data_AF-A0A5C4XW08-F1
#
_entry.id   AF-A0A5C4XW08-F1
#
_cell.length_a   1.000
_cell.length_b   1.000
_cell.length_c   1.000
_cell.angle_alpha   90.00
_cell.angle_beta   90.00
_cell.angle_gamma   90.00
#
_symmetry.space_group_name_H-M   'P 1'
#
loop_
_entity.id
_entity.type
_entity.pdbx_description
1 polymer ?
#
loop_
_entity_poly.entity_id
_entity_poly.type
_entity_poly.pdbx_seq_one_letter_code
_entity_poly.pdbx_strand_id
1 'polypeptide(L)'
;MITCVVEYTVDSAKIADFEGFARAWIALVDRHGGHHHGYFLPGEGASDRALALFSFDSFAAYEQYRGLFGVHPDFIAADAIRDRSGCVRRYERTFMRPVLDGVWPPDGDASTDLAVERSPGRSGE
;
A
#
# COMPACT_ATOMS: atom_id res chain seq x y z
N MET A 1 7.06 3.05 14.06
CA MET A 1 6.45 3.02 12.72
C MET A 1 4.97 3.35 12.80
N ILE A 2 4.49 4.16 11.86
CA ILE A 2 3.08 4.46 11.62
C ILE A 2 2.73 4.16 10.17
N THR A 3 1.47 3.85 9.89
CA THR A 3 0.93 3.74 8.52
C THR A 3 -0.13 4.80 8.34
N CYS A 4 0.05 5.67 7.35
CA CYS A 4 -1.02 6.54 6.87
C CYS A 4 -1.89 5.73 5.92
N VAL A 5 -3.19 5.65 6.24
CA VAL A 5 -4.20 5.04 5.39
C VAL A 5 -5.01 6.17 4.79
N VAL A 6 -5.02 6.26 3.47
CA VAL A 6 -5.78 7.26 2.74
C VAL A 6 -6.90 6.57 1.99
N GLU A 7 -8.13 6.89 2.37
CA GLU A 7 -9.32 6.46 1.64
C GLU A 7 -9.68 7.52 0.61
N TYR A 8 -9.88 7.12 -0.64
CA TYR A 8 -10.28 8.00 -1.72
C TYR A 8 -11.66 7.58 -2.25
N THR A 9 -12.50 8.59 -2.49
CA THR A 9 -13.58 8.50 -3.48
C THR A 9 -13.05 9.13 -4.76
N VAL A 10 -12.98 8.36 -5.84
CA VAL A 10 -12.45 8.77 -7.14
C VAL A 10 -13.55 8.86 -8.20
N ASP A 11 -13.32 9.64 -9.24
CA ASP A 11 -14.18 9.64 -10.42
C ASP A 11 -13.94 8.36 -11.23
N SER A 12 -14.95 7.49 -11.33
CA SER A 12 -14.85 6.21 -12.04
C SER A 12 -14.57 6.36 -13.53
N ALA A 13 -14.85 7.52 -14.14
CA ALA A 13 -14.49 7.80 -15.53
C ALA A 13 -13.03 8.29 -15.70
N LYS A 14 -12.32 8.56 -14.60
CA LYS A 14 -10.96 9.15 -14.60
C LYS A 14 -9.95 8.30 -13.84
N ILE A 15 -10.15 6.99 -13.84
CA ILE A 15 -9.26 6.03 -13.17
C ILE A 15 -7.84 6.10 -13.75
N ALA A 16 -7.68 6.29 -15.06
CA ALA A 16 -6.36 6.43 -15.69
C ALA A 16 -5.58 7.65 -15.15
N ASP A 17 -6.26 8.79 -14.95
CA ASP A 17 -5.65 9.97 -14.34
C ASP A 17 -5.30 9.73 -12.87
N PHE A 18 -6.17 9.04 -12.13
CA PHE A 18 -5.91 8.64 -10.75
C PHE A 18 -4.72 7.67 -10.64
N GLU A 19 -4.55 6.76 -11.59
CA GLU A 19 -3.41 5.85 -11.64
C GLU A 19 -2.10 6.61 -11.92
N GLY A 20 -2.12 7.62 -12.80
CA GLY A 20 -0.99 8.53 -13.00
C GLY A 20 -0.63 9.29 -11.72
N PHE A 21 -1.63 9.83 -11.02
CA PHE A 21 -1.48 10.44 -9.71
C PHE A 21 -0.88 9.47 -8.68
N ALA A 22 -1.41 8.24 -8.60
CA ALA A 22 -0.95 7.20 -7.69
C ALA A 22 0.53 6.86 -7.92
N ARG A 23 0.95 6.66 -9.17
CA ARG A 23 2.35 6.36 -9.53
C ARG A 23 3.30 7.49 -9.10
N ALA A 24 2.88 8.75 -9.26
CA ALA A 24 3.68 9.89 -8.79
C ALA A 24 3.84 9.88 -7.26
N TRP A 25 2.75 9.65 -6.52
CA TRP A 25 2.80 9.63 -5.04
C TRP A 25 3.58 8.44 -4.48
N ILE A 26 3.52 7.26 -5.12
CA ILE A 26 4.38 6.12 -4.76
C ILE A 26 5.85 6.55 -4.79
N ALA A 27 6.29 7.11 -5.92
CA ALA A 27 7.68 7.53 -6.08
C ALA A 27 8.10 8.62 -5.08
N LEU A 28 7.21 9.59 -4.80
CA LEU A 28 7.49 10.67 -3.84
C LEU A 28 7.58 10.17 -2.40
N VAL A 29 6.67 9.29 -1.99
CA VAL A 29 6.73 8.70 -0.63
C VAL A 29 8.04 7.94 -0.44
N ASP A 30 8.39 7.06 -1.38
CA ASP A 30 9.60 6.24 -1.27
C ASP A 30 10.88 7.09 -1.30
N ARG A 31 10.91 8.13 -2.13
CA ARG A 31 12.06 9.05 -2.22
C ARG A 31 12.27 9.87 -0.96
N HIS A 32 11.21 10.18 -0.21
CA HIS A 32 11.24 11.11 0.91
C HIS A 32 11.07 10.41 2.27
N GLY A 33 11.60 9.20 2.39
CA GLY A 33 11.77 8.50 3.67
C GLY A 33 10.54 7.73 4.16
N GLY A 34 9.52 7.59 3.31
CA GLY A 34 8.42 6.68 3.52
C GLY A 34 8.64 5.34 2.84
N HIS A 35 7.76 4.39 3.12
CA HIS A 35 7.63 3.14 2.38
C HIS A 35 6.20 2.98 1.89
N HIS A 36 6.00 3.02 0.57
CA HIS A 36 4.67 2.91 -0.02
C HIS A 36 4.23 1.44 -0.18
N HIS A 37 3.09 1.07 0.39
CA HIS A 37 2.55 -0.30 0.34
C HIS A 37 1.67 -0.58 -0.88
N GLY A 38 1.23 0.48 -1.55
CA GLY A 38 0.51 0.40 -2.81
C GLY A 38 -0.72 1.30 -2.83
N TYR A 39 -1.16 1.60 -4.04
CA TYR A 39 -2.50 2.11 -4.29
C TYR A 39 -3.38 0.93 -4.72
N PHE A 40 -4.49 0.73 -4.03
CA PHE A 40 -5.47 -0.30 -4.31
C PHE A 40 -6.63 0.37 -5.00
N LEU A 41 -6.71 0.21 -6.32
CA LEU A 41 -7.74 0.80 -7.17
C LEU A 41 -8.96 -0.12 -7.26
N PRO A 42 -10.10 0.38 -7.75
CA PRO A 42 -11.26 -0.45 -8.07
C PRO A 42 -10.87 -1.64 -8.96
N GLY A 43 -11.16 -2.86 -8.49
CA GLY A 43 -11.03 -4.10 -9.26
C GLY A 43 -12.39 -4.78 -9.43
N GLU A 44 -13.05 -5.08 -8.31
CA GLU A 44 -14.41 -5.61 -8.25
C GLU A 44 -15.18 -4.96 -7.08
N GLY A 45 -16.49 -4.76 -7.23
CA GLY A 45 -17.33 -4.09 -6.23
C GLY A 45 -17.47 -2.59 -6.47
N ALA A 46 -17.04 -1.76 -5.52
CA ALA A 46 -17.17 -0.30 -5.62
C ALA A 46 -16.24 0.26 -6.71
N SER A 47 -16.81 0.91 -7.71
CA SER A 47 -16.08 1.45 -8.87
C SER A 47 -15.39 2.79 -8.61
N ASP A 48 -15.60 3.38 -7.43
CA ASP A 48 -15.18 4.72 -7.05
C ASP A 48 -14.35 4.74 -5.75
N ARG A 49 -14.05 3.57 -5.16
CA ARG A 49 -13.25 3.49 -3.92
C ARG A 49 -11.83 3.05 -4.21
N ALA A 50 -10.87 3.83 -3.72
CA ALA A 50 -9.46 3.48 -3.75
C ALA A 50 -8.80 3.71 -2.39
N LEU A 51 -7.70 3.00 -2.13
CA LEU A 51 -6.90 3.12 -0.91
C LEU A 51 -5.44 3.39 -1.26
N ALA A 52 -4.75 4.20 -0.46
CA ALA A 52 -3.29 4.25 -0.43
C ALA A 52 -2.80 4.00 0.98
N LEU A 53 -1.82 3.13 1.13
CA LEU A 53 -1.18 2.84 2.40
C LEU A 53 0.31 3.12 2.26
N PHE A 54 0.87 3.85 3.21
CA PHE A 54 2.31 4.06 3.29
C PHE A 54 2.76 4.27 4.72
N SER A 55 3.98 3.82 5.03
CA SER A 55 4.55 3.86 6.37
C SER A 55 5.71 4.83 6.51
N PHE A 56 5.87 5.36 7.72
CA PHE A 56 7.03 6.12 8.17
C PHE A 56 7.48 5.58 9.53
N ASP A 57 8.75 5.76 9.87
CA ASP A 57 9.31 5.30 11.15
C ASP A 57 8.63 5.94 12.37
N SER A 58 8.20 7.20 12.24
CA SER A 58 7.54 7.96 13.30
C SER A 58 6.66 9.07 12.75
N PHE A 59 5.84 9.68 13.61
CA PHE A 59 5.10 10.90 13.27
C PHE A 59 6.04 12.06 12.89
N ALA A 60 7.19 12.19 13.56
CA ALA A 60 8.17 13.24 13.24
C ALA A 60 8.74 13.10 11.83
N ALA A 61 9.04 11.88 11.38
CA ALA A 61 9.48 11.62 10.00
C ALA A 61 8.37 11.99 8.99
N TYR A 62 7.12 11.64 9.31
CA TYR A 62 5.97 12.01 8.49
C TYR A 62 5.73 13.53 8.44
N GLU A 63 5.93 14.26 9.54
CA GLU A 63 5.81 15.72 9.58
C GLU A 63 6.86 16.41 8.70
N GLN A 64 8.10 15.92 8.70
CA GLN A 64 9.15 16.42 7.80
C GLN A 64 8.76 16.22 6.33
N TYR A 65 8.27 15.02 5.98
CA TYR A 65 7.72 14.72 4.66
C TYR A 65 6.57 15.67 4.28
N ARG A 66 5.62 15.89 5.20
CA ARG A 66 4.51 16.83 4.97
C ARG A 66 4.97 18.27 4.76
N GLY A 67 6.10 18.67 5.34
CA GLY A 67 6.68 20.00 5.15
C GLY A 67 7.04 20.31 3.68
N LEU A 68 7.12 19.30 2.82
CA LEU A 68 7.38 19.45 1.39
C LEU A 68 6.13 19.85 0.58
N PHE A 69 4.94 19.70 1.15
CA PHE A 69 3.68 19.89 0.42
C PHE A 69 3.50 21.36 0.07
N GLY A 70 3.21 21.66 -1.20
CA GLY A 70 3.08 23.03 -1.70
C GLY A 70 4.39 23.82 -1.79
N VAL A 71 5.53 23.21 -1.44
CA VAL A 71 6.85 23.86 -1.48
C VAL A 71 7.77 23.16 -2.49
N HIS A 72 7.86 21.83 -2.42
CA HIS A 72 8.73 21.07 -3.30
C HIS A 72 8.10 20.92 -4.70
N PRO A 73 8.85 21.18 -5.79
CA PRO A 73 8.30 21.21 -7.14
C PRO A 73 7.64 19.89 -7.56
N ASP A 74 8.25 18.75 -7.22
CA ASP A 74 7.70 17.44 -7.59
C ASP A 74 6.35 17.15 -6.89
N PHE A 75 6.16 17.63 -5.65
CA PHE A 75 4.89 17.47 -4.92
C PHE A 75 3.80 18.37 -5.53
N ILE A 76 4.15 19.60 -5.88
CA ILE A 76 3.24 20.52 -6.58
C ILE A 76 2.81 19.91 -7.92
N ALA A 77 3.75 19.32 -8.68
CA ALA A 77 3.46 18.66 -9.94
C ALA A 77 2.51 17.46 -9.76
N ALA A 78 2.71 16.65 -8.71
CA ALA A 78 1.85 15.51 -8.40
C ALA A 78 0.44 15.96 -8.00
N ASP A 79 0.29 16.95 -7.13
CA ASP A 79 -1.01 17.52 -6.76
C ASP A 79 -1.75 18.09 -7.99
N ALA A 80 -1.02 18.72 -8.91
CA ALA A 80 -1.62 19.28 -10.11
C ALA A 80 -2.22 18.23 -11.07
N ILE A 81 -1.81 16.95 -11.01
CA ILE A 81 -2.46 15.86 -11.75
C ILE A 81 -3.91 15.72 -11.27
N ARG A 82 -4.11 15.64 -9.95
CA ARG A 82 -5.44 15.57 -9.34
C ARG A 82 -6.24 16.82 -9.64
N ASP A 83 -5.66 18.00 -9.47
CA ASP A 83 -6.40 19.25 -9.56
C ASP A 83 -6.87 19.55 -10.99
N ARG A 84 -6.06 19.21 -12.01
CA ARG A 84 -6.46 19.37 -13.42
C ARG A 84 -7.46 18.32 -13.87
N SER A 85 -7.26 17.06 -13.49
CA SER A 85 -8.15 15.97 -13.91
C SER A 85 -9.47 15.98 -13.13
N GLY A 86 -9.46 16.37 -11.85
CA GLY A 86 -10.57 16.17 -10.94
C GLY A 86 -10.83 14.70 -10.64
N CYS A 87 -9.80 13.84 -10.72
CA CYS A 87 -9.93 12.39 -10.53
C CYS A 87 -10.24 11.99 -9.07
N VAL A 88 -9.95 12.83 -8.08
CA VAL A 88 -10.30 12.61 -6.66
C VAL A 88 -11.46 13.52 -6.27
N ARG A 89 -12.53 12.91 -5.75
CA ARG A 89 -13.75 13.62 -5.29
C ARG A 89 -13.73 13.88 -3.79
N ARG A 90 -13.24 12.91 -3.02
CA ARG A 90 -13.06 13.00 -1.57
C ARG A 90 -11.84 12.19 -1.19
N TYR A 91 -11.15 12.61 -0.14
CA TYR A 91 -10.21 11.74 0.55
C TYR A 91 -10.28 11.93 2.06
N GLU A 92 -9.91 10.90 2.79
CA GLU A 92 -9.78 10.90 4.24
C GLU A 92 -8.46 10.24 4.64
N ARG A 93 -7.78 10.76 5.65
CA ARG A 93 -6.50 10.23 6.14
C ARG A 93 -6.62 9.81 7.58
N THR A 94 -6.22 8.58 7.86
CA THR A 94 -6.11 8.04 9.22
C THR A 94 -4.68 7.50 9.44
N PHE A 95 -4.28 7.38 10.70
CA PHE A 95 -2.96 6.86 11.08
C PHE A 95 -3.14 5.63 11.95
N MET A 96 -2.49 4.54 11.56
CA MET A 96 -2.61 3.24 12.19
C MET A 96 -1.24 2.71 12.60
N ARG A 97 -1.22 1.86 13.63
CA ARG A 97 -0.04 1.07 14.00
C ARG A 97 -0.10 -0.25 13.22
N PRO A 98 0.83 -0.54 12.31
CA PRO A 98 0.81 -1.77 11.54
C PRO A 98 1.31 -2.96 12.37
N VAL A 99 0.85 -4.16 11.99
CA VAL A 99 1.46 -5.46 12.29
C VAL A 99 1.75 -6.06 10.92
N LEU A 100 3.03 -6.25 10.58
CA LEU A 100 3.47 -6.66 9.23
C LEU A 100 4.12 -8.04 9.20
N ASP A 101 4.45 -8.57 10.37
CA ASP A 101 4.92 -9.92 10.60
C ASP A 101 3.79 -10.82 11.11
N GLY A 102 3.95 -12.11 10.89
CA GLY A 102 3.04 -13.14 11.38
C GLY A 102 3.84 -14.37 11.77
N VAL A 103 3.40 -15.04 12.83
CA VAL A 103 4.02 -16.29 13.30
C VAL A 103 2.97 -17.38 13.26
N TRP A 104 3.27 -18.49 12.57
CA TRP A 104 2.44 -19.68 12.53
C TRP A 104 3.30 -20.96 12.49
N PRO A 105 3.07 -21.93 13.39
CA PRO A 105 2.16 -21.86 14.55
C PRO A 105 2.65 -20.81 15.57
N PRO A 106 1.75 -20.19 16.36
CA PRO A 106 2.13 -19.12 17.30
C PRO A 106 3.09 -19.61 18.40
N ASP A 107 2.99 -20.90 18.76
CA ASP A 107 3.89 -21.61 19.67
C ASP A 107 4.58 -22.70 18.86
N GLY A 108 5.87 -22.55 18.57
CA GLY A 108 6.60 -23.47 17.71
C GLY A 108 6.58 -24.92 18.19
N ASP A 109 5.84 -25.77 17.48
CA ASP A 109 6.10 -27.20 17.38
C ASP A 109 6.15 -27.58 15.89
N ALA A 110 7.37 -27.73 15.37
CA ALA A 110 7.67 -28.26 14.05
C ALA A 110 7.90 -29.78 14.08
N SER A 111 7.13 -30.50 14.90
CA SER A 111 7.17 -31.95 15.03
C SER A 111 5.76 -32.53 14.89
N THR A 112 5.18 -32.45 13.69
CA THR A 112 4.36 -33.56 13.15
C THR A 112 4.23 -33.47 11.64
N ASP A 113 4.46 -34.60 10.98
CA ASP A 113 3.96 -34.97 9.65
C ASP A 113 4.53 -34.32 8.39
N LEU A 114 5.73 -34.79 8.02
CA LEU A 114 5.99 -35.25 6.65
C LEU A 114 6.84 -36.53 6.67
N ALA A 115 6.42 -37.51 7.49
CA ALA A 115 6.75 -38.92 7.24
C ALA A 115 5.79 -39.46 6.18
N VAL A 116 5.93 -39.01 4.93
CA VAL A 116 5.42 -39.79 3.79
C VAL A 116 6.41 -40.92 3.60
N GLU A 117 6.13 -42.06 4.24
CA GLU A 117 6.79 -43.34 3.96
C GLU A 117 6.68 -43.61 2.45
N ARG A 118 7.77 -43.35 1.72
CA ARG A 118 7.99 -43.97 0.42
C ARG A 118 8.29 -45.45 0.68
N SER A 119 7.25 -46.28 0.69
CA SER A 119 7.39 -47.72 0.57
C SER A 119 8.29 -48.04 -0.64
N PRO A 120 9.37 -48.83 -0.48
CA PRO A 120 10.12 -49.29 -1.63
C PRO A 120 9.25 -50.29 -2.40
N GLY A 121 8.96 -49.97 -3.66
CA GLY A 121 8.26 -50.83 -4.59
C GLY A 121 8.89 -52.22 -4.60
N ARG A 122 8.06 -53.22 -4.32
CA ARG A 122 8.38 -54.64 -4.35
C ARG A 122 8.73 -55.03 -5.79
N SER A 123 9.89 -55.66 -5.95
CA SER A 123 10.38 -56.35 -7.14
C SER A 123 9.68 -57.71 -7.37
N GLY A 124 9.50 -58.10 -8.64
CA GLY A 124 9.03 -59.43 -9.11
C GLY A 124 7.54 -59.43 -9.44
N GLU A 125 7.06 -59.87 -10.61
CA GLU A 125 7.51 -60.86 -11.59
C GLU A 125 7.03 -60.46 -13.01
#